data_AF-A0A522PMS2-F1
#
_entry.id   AF-A0A522PMS2-F1
#
_cell.length_a   1.000
_cell.length_b   1.000
_cell.length_c   1.000
_cell.angle_alpha   90.00
_cell.angle_beta   90.00
_cell.angle_gamma   90.00
#
_symmetry.space_group_name_H-M   'P 1'
#
loop_
_entity.id
_entity.type
_entity.pdbx_description
1 polymer ?
#
loop_
_entity_poly.entity_id
_entity_poly.type
_entity_poly.pdbx_seq_one_letter_code
_entity_poly.pdbx_strand_id
1 'polypeptide(L)'
;MLAVTGAKPLWSSCVEEMVDRHLLSLPGACQSQRVSMMLVQDCVAQHAGYLTEQLLSQRRTKDLAFWRHVAMYLAWELSDASLPQIAAAFRRRDHTTVIYARDRILARVKADTIFRERIDELRELILSIHHGVVARISRVERRCACGNRIPSGRLVSCSARCYVQWRSTLSPRHRAPSPKAMDRAFECRTPIPAA
;
A
#
# COMPACT_ATOMS: atom_id res chain seq x y z
N MET A 1 -34.77 18.10 -2.90
CA MET A 1 -33.91 18.24 -4.10
C MET A 1 -32.58 18.81 -3.65
N LEU A 2 -31.59 17.96 -3.34
CA LEU A 2 -30.22 18.43 -3.12
C LEU A 2 -29.52 18.41 -4.48
N ALA A 3 -29.13 19.59 -4.94
CA ALA A 3 -28.43 19.81 -6.19
C ALA A 3 -27.09 19.06 -6.20
N VAL A 4 -26.92 18.12 -7.13
CA VAL A 4 -25.62 17.56 -7.48
C VAL A 4 -24.94 18.59 -8.38
N THR A 5 -24.28 19.57 -7.78
CA THR A 5 -23.42 20.49 -8.51
C THR A 5 -22.18 19.73 -8.99
N GLY A 6 -21.87 19.84 -10.27
CA GLY A 6 -20.67 19.28 -10.92
C GLY A 6 -19.37 19.95 -10.50
N ALA A 7 -19.18 20.21 -9.20
CA ALA A 7 -17.88 20.55 -8.65
C ALA A 7 -17.13 19.24 -8.42
N LYS A 8 -15.96 19.09 -9.06
CA LYS A 8 -15.02 18.03 -8.73
C LYS A 8 -14.81 18.06 -7.20
N PRO A 9 -14.97 16.94 -6.50
CA PRO A 9 -14.92 16.94 -5.04
C PRO A 9 -13.55 17.44 -4.57
N LEU A 10 -13.53 18.21 -3.48
CA LEU A 10 -12.35 18.94 -2.97
C LEU A 10 -11.09 18.06 -2.75
N TRP A 11 -11.24 16.74 -2.67
CA TRP A 11 -10.11 15.81 -2.57
C TRP A 11 -9.41 15.53 -3.91
N SER A 12 -9.95 15.95 -5.05
CA SER A 12 -9.38 15.70 -6.38
C SER A 12 -8.00 16.35 -6.59
N SER A 13 -7.68 17.47 -5.93
CA SER A 13 -6.34 18.06 -5.94
C SER A 13 -5.38 17.32 -5.00
N CYS A 14 -5.90 16.75 -3.91
CA CYS A 14 -5.13 15.97 -2.94
C CYS A 14 -4.80 14.56 -3.46
N VAL A 15 -5.55 14.04 -4.44
CA VAL A 15 -5.29 12.72 -5.05
C VAL A 15 -3.86 12.61 -5.58
N GLU A 16 -3.37 13.63 -6.28
CA GLU A 16 -1.99 13.62 -6.79
C GLU A 16 -0.95 13.65 -5.65
N GLU A 17 -1.19 14.46 -4.61
CA GLU A 17 -0.34 14.50 -3.41
C GLU A 17 -0.31 13.14 -2.67
N MET A 18 -1.45 12.44 -2.66
CA MET A 18 -1.55 11.10 -2.07
C MET A 18 -0.79 10.05 -2.88
N VAL A 19 -0.91 10.08 -4.21
CA VAL A 19 -0.14 9.19 -5.09
C VAL A 19 1.35 9.36 -4.82
N ASP A 20 1.82 10.60 -4.71
CA ASP A 20 3.24 10.88 -4.48
C ASP A 20 3.70 10.44 -3.07
N ARG A 21 2.88 10.64 -2.04
CA ARG A 21 3.17 10.18 -0.68
C ARG A 21 3.31 8.66 -0.58
N HIS A 22 2.45 7.92 -1.27
CA HIS A 22 2.43 6.44 -1.20
C HIS A 22 3.40 5.77 -2.18
N LEU A 23 4.03 6.53 -3.09
CA LEU A 23 4.96 6.02 -4.09
C LEU A 23 6.15 5.25 -3.49
N LEU A 24 6.60 5.63 -2.29
CA LEU A 24 7.76 5.03 -1.61
C LEU A 24 7.41 3.80 -0.73
N SER A 25 6.13 3.47 -0.56
CA SER A 25 5.67 2.51 0.45
C SER A 25 5.56 1.05 -0.05
N LEU A 26 5.67 0.78 -1.35
CA LEU A 26 5.45 -0.58 -1.88
C LEU A 26 6.75 -1.40 -1.96
N PRO A 27 6.87 -2.54 -1.23
CA PRO A 27 8.04 -3.40 -1.32
C PRO A 27 7.93 -4.33 -2.53
N GLY A 28 8.90 -4.28 -3.44
CA GLY A 28 9.18 -5.31 -4.46
C GLY A 28 8.10 -5.54 -5.54
N ALA A 29 8.54 -5.91 -6.74
CA ALA A 29 7.68 -6.10 -7.92
C ALA A 29 6.57 -7.16 -7.79
N CYS A 30 6.55 -7.99 -6.73
CA CYS A 30 5.52 -9.01 -6.50
C CYS A 30 4.30 -8.53 -5.70
N GLN A 31 4.33 -7.32 -5.13
CA GLN A 31 3.24 -6.78 -4.30
C GLN A 31 2.38 -5.73 -5.02
N SER A 32 2.62 -5.50 -6.31
CA SER A 32 2.02 -4.42 -7.12
C SER A 32 0.51 -4.55 -7.36
N GLN A 33 -0.13 -5.63 -6.93
CA GLN A 33 -1.56 -5.85 -7.13
C GLN A 33 -2.39 -5.60 -5.86
N ARG A 34 -1.74 -5.33 -4.73
CA ARG A 34 -2.41 -5.23 -3.42
C ARG A 34 -2.44 -3.80 -2.91
N VAL A 35 -3.61 -3.36 -2.49
CA VAL A 35 -3.80 -2.05 -1.87
C VAL A 35 -3.11 -2.01 -0.51
N SER A 36 -2.25 -1.01 -0.30
CA SER A 36 -1.57 -0.78 0.98
C SER A 36 -2.57 -0.32 2.05
N MET A 37 -2.46 -0.86 3.27
CA MET A 37 -3.29 -0.46 4.41
C MET A 37 -3.14 1.04 4.74
N MET A 38 -1.94 1.61 4.56
CA MET A 38 -1.70 3.03 4.75
C MET A 38 -2.50 3.88 3.76
N LEU A 39 -2.61 3.43 2.51
CA LEU A 39 -3.38 4.13 1.49
C LEU A 39 -4.86 4.17 1.86
N VAL A 40 -5.43 3.06 2.32
CA VAL A 40 -6.83 3.01 2.78
C VAL A 40 -7.05 3.97 3.95
N GLN A 41 -6.13 3.98 4.92
CA GLN A 41 -6.22 4.86 6.08
C GLN A 41 -6.22 6.33 5.69
N ASP A 42 -5.28 6.75 4.83
CA ASP A 42 -5.16 8.14 4.38
C ASP A 42 -6.38 8.55 3.51
N CYS A 43 -6.85 7.69 2.61
CA CYS A 43 -8.02 7.99 1.76
C CYS A 43 -9.28 8.19 2.60
N VAL A 44 -9.54 7.29 3.54
CA VAL A 44 -10.74 7.36 4.38
C VAL A 44 -10.64 8.54 5.35
N ALA A 45 -9.45 8.84 5.88
CA ALA A 45 -9.22 10.01 6.73
C ALA A 45 -9.59 11.31 6.01
N GLN A 46 -9.05 11.49 4.80
CA GLN A 46 -9.28 12.69 4.01
C GLN A 46 -10.73 12.82 3.56
N HIS A 47 -11.36 11.72 3.12
CA HIS A 47 -12.78 11.72 2.77
C HIS A 47 -13.66 12.13 3.95
N ALA A 48 -13.30 11.72 5.16
CA ALA A 48 -14.02 12.03 6.39
C ALA A 48 -13.65 13.40 7.01
N GLY A 49 -12.65 14.11 6.48
CA GLY A 49 -12.17 15.37 7.05
C GLY A 49 -11.37 15.22 8.36
N TYR A 50 -10.75 14.06 8.59
CA TYR A 50 -9.92 13.78 9.75
C TYR A 50 -8.45 13.57 9.35
N LEU A 51 -7.55 13.69 10.33
CA LEU A 51 -6.16 13.27 10.18
C LEU A 51 -6.05 11.74 10.33
N THR A 52 -5.10 11.12 9.64
CA THR A 52 -4.85 9.68 9.71
C THR A 52 -4.58 9.23 11.15
N GLU A 53 -3.84 10.04 11.93
CA GLU A 53 -3.56 9.78 13.34
C GLU A 53 -4.84 9.73 14.19
N GLN A 54 -5.87 10.49 13.82
CA GLN A 54 -7.15 10.49 14.54
C GLN A 54 -7.89 9.18 14.32
N LEU A 55 -7.86 8.62 13.10
CA LEU A 55 -8.38 7.28 12.83
C LEU A 55 -7.65 6.20 13.64
N LEU A 56 -6.32 6.31 13.79
CA LEU A 56 -5.51 5.40 14.60
C LEU A 56 -5.66 5.60 16.12
N SER A 57 -6.14 6.77 16.55
CA SER A 57 -6.28 7.11 17.96
C SER A 57 -7.27 6.20 18.71
N GLN A 58 -7.25 6.28 20.04
CA GLN A 58 -8.24 5.58 20.89
C GLN A 58 -9.55 6.37 21.06
N ARG A 59 -9.70 7.53 20.42
CA ARG A 59 -10.91 8.37 20.54
C ARG A 59 -12.13 7.62 20.00
N ARG A 60 -13.24 7.70 20.75
CA ARG A 60 -14.48 6.93 20.54
C ARG A 60 -15.68 7.79 20.10
N THR A 61 -15.44 8.98 19.54
CA THR A 61 -16.51 9.79 18.95
C THR A 61 -17.27 8.99 17.90
N LYS A 62 -18.60 9.07 17.88
CA LYS A 62 -19.47 8.23 17.03
C LYS A 62 -19.07 8.30 15.55
N ASP A 63 -18.83 9.51 15.03
CA ASP A 63 -18.47 9.73 13.63
C ASP A 63 -17.09 9.14 13.30
N LEU A 64 -16.11 9.38 14.15
CA LEU A 64 -14.76 8.85 13.98
C LEU A 64 -14.73 7.32 14.08
N ALA A 65 -15.50 6.73 15.00
CA ALA A 65 -15.66 5.28 15.09
C ALA A 65 -16.33 4.69 13.85
N PHE A 66 -17.31 5.38 13.28
CA PHE A 66 -17.94 4.99 12.02
C PHE A 66 -16.93 4.97 10.86
N TRP A 67 -16.17 6.04 10.64
CA TRP A 67 -15.15 6.09 9.59
C TRP A 67 -14.04 5.07 9.80
N ARG A 68 -13.70 4.75 11.05
CA ARG A 68 -12.77 3.66 11.36
C ARG A 68 -13.32 2.29 10.94
N HIS A 69 -14.61 2.04 11.17
CA HIS A 69 -15.23 0.80 10.71
C HIS A 69 -15.26 0.72 9.18
N VAL A 70 -15.54 1.83 8.50
CA VAL A 70 -15.46 1.92 7.04
C VAL A 70 -14.04 1.63 6.54
N ALA A 71 -13.01 2.22 7.18
CA ALA A 71 -11.61 1.96 6.82
C ALA A 71 -11.20 0.49 7.03
N MET A 72 -11.64 -0.14 8.13
CA MET A 72 -11.38 -1.56 8.39
C MET A 72 -12.09 -2.47 7.38
N TYR A 73 -13.33 -2.13 7.00
CA TYR A 73 -14.10 -2.85 5.99
C TYR A 73 -13.41 -2.76 4.61
N LEU A 74 -13.05 -1.55 4.17
CA LEU A 74 -12.36 -1.34 2.90
C LEU A 74 -10.97 -1.98 2.88
N ALA A 75 -10.24 -1.95 4.00
CA ALA A 75 -8.96 -2.65 4.09
C ALA A 75 -9.13 -4.16 3.92
N TRP A 76 -10.17 -4.76 4.51
CA TRP A 76 -10.45 -6.19 4.33
C TRP A 76 -10.89 -6.53 2.89
N GLU A 77 -11.64 -5.66 2.22
CA GLU A 77 -12.11 -5.91 0.85
C GLU A 77 -11.02 -5.68 -0.21
N LEU A 78 -10.18 -4.67 -0.01
CA LEU A 78 -9.20 -4.22 -1.00
C LEU A 78 -7.79 -4.79 -0.79
N SER A 79 -7.49 -5.31 0.39
CA SER A 79 -6.19 -5.90 0.71
C SER A 79 -6.31 -7.39 1.02
N ASP A 80 -5.30 -8.17 0.64
CA ASP A 80 -5.16 -9.58 1.03
C ASP A 80 -4.62 -9.76 2.46
N ALA A 81 -4.74 -8.73 3.31
CA ALA A 81 -4.22 -8.77 4.66
C ALA A 81 -5.14 -9.64 5.55
N SER A 82 -4.52 -10.42 6.44
CA SER A 82 -5.26 -11.18 7.45
C SER A 82 -5.89 -10.24 8.49
N LEU A 83 -6.98 -10.68 9.12
CA LEU A 83 -7.66 -9.93 10.20
C LEU A 83 -6.71 -9.41 11.30
N PRO A 84 -5.73 -10.19 11.82
CA PRO A 84 -4.77 -9.67 12.79
C PRO A 84 -3.84 -8.60 12.20
N GLN A 85 -3.45 -8.70 10.93
CA GLN A 85 -2.64 -7.66 10.27
C GLN A 85 -3.41 -6.35 10.13
N ILE A 86 -4.68 -6.42 9.76
CA ILE A 86 -5.56 -5.25 9.70
C ILE A 86 -5.69 -4.63 11.09
N ALA A 87 -5.95 -5.44 12.13
CA ALA A 87 -6.05 -4.95 13.50
C ALA A 87 -4.75 -4.25 13.96
N ALA A 88 -3.60 -4.84 13.65
CA ALA A 88 -2.29 -4.26 13.95
C ALA A 88 -2.09 -2.91 13.25
N ALA A 89 -2.46 -2.79 11.96
CA ALA A 89 -2.37 -1.54 11.20
C ALA A 89 -3.23 -0.42 11.80
N PHE A 90 -4.37 -0.74 12.41
CA PHE A 90 -5.22 0.21 13.12
C PHE A 90 -4.86 0.40 14.61
N ARG A 91 -3.70 -0.12 15.05
CA ARG A 91 -3.25 -0.09 16.46
C ARG A 91 -4.31 -0.66 17.42
N ARG A 92 -4.92 -1.79 17.04
CA ARG A 92 -5.89 -2.55 17.84
C ARG A 92 -5.30 -3.89 18.25
N ARG A 93 -5.55 -4.27 19.51
CA ARG A 93 -5.07 -5.53 20.09
C ARG A 93 -5.93 -6.71 19.62
N ASP A 94 -7.25 -6.50 19.59
CA ASP A 94 -8.22 -7.56 19.31
C ASP A 94 -8.76 -7.47 17.88
N HIS A 95 -8.48 -8.49 17.07
CA HIS A 95 -8.95 -8.61 15.68
C HIS A 95 -10.47 -8.80 15.58
N THR A 96 -11.14 -9.14 16.68
CA THR A 96 -12.62 -9.16 16.79
C THR A 96 -13.24 -7.79 16.51
N THR A 97 -12.50 -6.70 16.74
CA THR A 97 -12.94 -5.34 16.38
C THR A 97 -13.08 -5.19 14.86
N VAL A 98 -12.19 -5.82 14.09
CA VAL A 98 -12.23 -5.80 12.62
C VAL A 98 -13.41 -6.62 12.11
N ILE A 99 -13.67 -7.77 12.74
CA ILE A 99 -14.85 -8.60 12.44
C ILE A 99 -16.14 -7.81 12.69
N TYR A 100 -16.26 -7.20 13.86
CA TYR A 100 -17.41 -6.37 14.22
C TYR A 100 -17.60 -5.20 13.24
N ALA A 101 -16.52 -4.51 12.88
CA ALA A 101 -16.55 -3.41 11.91
C ALA A 101 -17.05 -3.88 10.54
N ARG A 102 -16.47 -4.97 10.01
CA ARG A 102 -16.83 -5.56 8.72
C ARG A 102 -18.30 -5.93 8.70
N ASP A 103 -18.77 -6.69 9.68
CA ASP A 103 -20.14 -7.21 9.69
C ASP A 103 -21.17 -6.08 9.82
N ARG A 104 -20.83 -5.03 10.61
CA ARG A 104 -21.68 -3.85 10.75
C ARG A 104 -21.80 -3.04 9.46
N ILE A 105 -20.69 -2.85 8.73
CA ILE A 105 -20.72 -2.12 7.45
C ILE A 105 -21.42 -2.97 6.37
N LEU A 106 -21.16 -4.28 6.30
CA LEU A 106 -21.85 -5.19 5.39
C LEU A 106 -23.37 -5.18 5.60
N ALA A 107 -23.84 -5.22 6.85
CA ALA A 107 -25.26 -5.12 7.16
C ALA A 107 -25.86 -3.80 6.66
N ARG A 108 -25.12 -2.70 6.82
CA ARG A 108 -25.56 -1.37 6.37
C ARG A 108 -25.57 -1.22 4.85
N VAL A 109 -24.56 -1.74 4.15
CA VAL A 109 -24.48 -1.77 2.68
C VAL A 109 -25.62 -2.58 2.07
N LYS A 110 -26.05 -3.66 2.73
CA LYS A 110 -27.22 -4.45 2.34
C LYS A 110 -28.54 -3.71 2.56
N ALA A 111 -28.64 -2.93 3.63
CA ALA A 111 -29.87 -2.25 4.01
C ALA A 111 -30.12 -0.94 3.23
N ASP A 112 -29.05 -0.20 2.89
CA ASP A 112 -29.16 1.15 2.33
C ASP A 112 -28.35 1.27 1.02
N THR A 113 -29.08 1.47 -0.09
CA THR A 113 -28.51 1.62 -1.43
C THR A 113 -27.71 2.91 -1.59
N ILE A 114 -28.16 4.02 -0.98
CA ILE A 114 -27.44 5.30 -1.06
C ILE A 114 -26.11 5.17 -0.31
N PHE A 115 -26.13 4.47 0.82
CA PHE A 115 -24.90 4.20 1.56
C PHE A 115 -23.94 3.30 0.76
N ARG A 116 -24.46 2.27 0.08
CA ARG A 116 -23.66 1.40 -0.80
C ARG A 116 -22.96 2.21 -1.89
N GLU A 117 -23.70 3.07 -2.61
CA GLU A 117 -23.14 3.91 -3.67
C GLU A 117 -21.98 4.78 -3.17
N ARG A 118 -22.12 5.39 -1.99
CA ARG A 118 -21.03 6.19 -1.38
C ARG A 118 -19.79 5.36 -1.02
N ILE A 119 -19.98 4.13 -0.57
CA ILE A 119 -18.88 3.23 -0.26
C ILE A 119 -18.19 2.76 -1.54
N ASP A 120 -18.96 2.48 -2.59
CA ASP A 120 -18.45 2.12 -3.92
C ASP A 120 -17.66 3.28 -4.54
N GLU A 121 -18.14 4.53 -4.43
CA GLU A 121 -17.39 5.72 -4.84
C GLU A 121 -16.03 5.83 -4.13
N LEU A 122 -16.02 5.61 -2.80
CA LEU A 122 -14.79 5.65 -2.01
C LEU A 122 -13.84 4.49 -2.36
N ARG A 123 -14.40 3.32 -2.69
CA ARG A 123 -13.65 2.15 -3.16
C ARG A 123 -12.96 2.44 -4.49
N GLU A 124 -13.70 2.96 -5.47
CA GLU A 124 -13.15 3.33 -6.78
C GLU A 124 -12.08 4.41 -6.67
N LEU A 125 -12.25 5.37 -5.76
CA LEU A 125 -11.22 6.35 -5.46
C LEU A 125 -9.91 5.68 -5.01
N ILE A 126 -9.97 4.77 -4.02
CA ILE A 126 -8.78 4.07 -3.53
C ILE A 126 -8.11 3.26 -4.64
N LEU A 127 -8.89 2.57 -5.47
CA LEU A 127 -8.38 1.79 -6.60
C LEU A 127 -7.72 2.69 -7.66
N SER A 128 -8.31 3.84 -7.97
CA SER A 128 -7.73 4.80 -8.91
C SER A 128 -6.35 5.30 -8.45
N ILE A 129 -6.21 5.61 -7.16
CA ILE A 129 -4.93 6.04 -6.56
C ILE A 129 -3.93 4.90 -6.58
N HIS A 130 -4.34 3.69 -6.17
CA HIS A 130 -3.50 2.50 -6.21
C HIS A 130 -2.95 2.22 -7.61
N HIS A 131 -3.81 2.25 -8.64
CA HIS A 131 -3.38 2.07 -10.02
C HIS A 131 -2.43 3.19 -10.49
N GLY A 132 -2.65 4.44 -10.08
CA GLY A 132 -1.73 5.54 -10.34
C GLY A 132 -0.34 5.32 -9.72
N VAL A 133 -0.30 4.88 -8.46
CA VAL A 133 0.95 4.54 -7.74
C VAL A 133 1.66 3.38 -8.44
N VAL A 134 0.94 2.30 -8.75
CA VAL A 134 1.49 1.11 -9.42
C VAL A 134 1.97 1.44 -10.84
N ALA A 135 1.27 2.30 -11.59
CA ALA A 135 1.67 2.76 -12.91
C ALA A 135 2.97 3.60 -12.86
N ARG A 136 3.16 4.42 -11.81
CA ARG A 136 4.41 5.17 -11.61
C ARG A 136 5.57 4.23 -11.23
N ILE A 137 5.34 3.22 -10.40
CA ILE A 137 6.38 2.25 -9.97
C ILE A 137 6.77 1.30 -11.11
N SER A 138 5.82 0.77 -11.87
CA SER A 138 6.10 -0.10 -13.02
C SER A 138 6.90 0.61 -14.12
N ARG A 139 6.77 1.94 -14.24
CA ARG A 139 7.63 2.77 -15.12
C ARG A 139 9.07 2.89 -14.61
N VAL A 140 9.29 2.70 -13.30
CA VAL A 140 10.61 2.72 -12.64
C VAL A 140 11.28 1.33 -12.69
N GLU A 141 10.62 0.27 -13.20
CA GLU A 141 11.26 -1.04 -13.33
C GLU A 141 12.42 -1.07 -14.36
N ARG A 142 13.61 -0.87 -13.80
CA ARG A 142 14.86 -1.61 -14.01
C ARG A 142 15.70 -1.24 -15.25
N ARG A 143 16.56 -0.22 -15.07
CA ARG A 143 17.94 -0.36 -15.53
C ARG A 143 18.70 -1.19 -14.51
N CYS A 144 19.33 -2.27 -14.96
CA CYS A 144 20.43 -2.89 -14.21
C CYS A 144 21.55 -1.83 -14.02
N ALA A 145 22.48 -2.01 -13.08
CA ALA A 145 23.64 -1.10 -12.93
C ALA A 145 24.49 -0.98 -14.23
N CYS A 146 24.29 -1.91 -15.18
CA CYS A 146 24.87 -1.91 -16.54
C CYS A 146 23.99 -1.26 -17.63
N GLY A 147 22.83 -0.68 -17.31
CA GLY A 147 22.00 0.08 -18.26
C GLY A 147 20.98 -0.71 -19.09
N ASN A 148 20.92 -2.05 -19.00
CA ASN A 148 19.95 -2.87 -19.75
C ASN A 148 18.61 -3.07 -19.02
N ARG A 149 17.54 -3.22 -19.81
CA ARG A 149 16.14 -3.43 -19.39
C ARG A 149 15.98 -4.84 -18.81
N ILE A 150 15.50 -4.97 -17.57
CA ILE A 150 15.29 -6.29 -16.95
C ILE A 150 13.92 -6.84 -17.41
N PRO A 151 13.86 -8.04 -18.03
CA PRO A 151 12.58 -8.64 -18.39
C PRO A 151 11.79 -9.01 -17.13
N SER A 152 10.51 -8.66 -17.12
CA SER A 152 9.56 -8.96 -16.06
C SER A 152 9.48 -10.48 -15.82
N GLY A 153 9.54 -10.89 -14.54
CA GLY A 153 9.18 -12.26 -14.13
C GLY A 153 10.31 -13.23 -13.76
N ARG A 154 11.58 -12.83 -13.68
CA ARG A 154 12.64 -13.67 -13.06
C ARG A 154 13.23 -13.00 -11.82
N LEU A 155 13.06 -13.68 -10.68
CA LEU A 155 13.75 -13.37 -9.43
C LEU A 155 15.25 -13.30 -9.68
N VAL A 156 15.88 -12.37 -8.97
CA VAL A 156 17.28 -12.00 -9.07
C VAL A 156 18.17 -13.17 -8.65
N SER A 157 18.39 -14.13 -9.54
CA SER A 157 19.66 -14.84 -9.60
C SER A 157 20.49 -14.09 -10.63
N CYS A 158 21.35 -13.20 -10.13
CA CYS A 158 22.45 -12.70 -10.93
C CYS A 158 23.31 -13.93 -11.22
N SER A 159 23.05 -14.65 -12.32
CA SER A 159 23.92 -15.76 -12.72
C SER A 159 25.34 -15.20 -12.77
N ALA A 160 26.32 -15.96 -12.27
CA ALA A 160 27.72 -15.56 -12.17
C ALA A 160 28.30 -14.97 -13.48
N ARG A 161 27.63 -15.20 -14.61
CA ARG A 161 27.91 -14.64 -15.93
C ARG A 161 27.83 -13.11 -16.01
N CYS A 162 26.97 -12.43 -15.23
CA CYS A 162 26.88 -10.96 -15.26
C CYS A 162 28.01 -10.26 -14.47
N TYR A 163 28.58 -10.95 -13.46
CA TYR A 163 29.70 -10.44 -12.65
C TYR A 163 31.03 -10.45 -13.41
N VAL A 164 31.27 -11.48 -14.24
CA VAL A 164 32.50 -11.60 -15.04
C VAL A 164 32.65 -10.44 -16.02
N GLN A 165 31.55 -9.97 -16.61
CA GLN A 165 31.56 -8.89 -17.60
C GLN A 165 31.67 -7.49 -16.98
N TRP A 166 31.26 -7.32 -15.71
CA TRP A 166 31.44 -6.07 -14.95
C TRP A 166 32.90 -5.90 -14.46
N ARG A 167 33.60 -7.01 -14.18
CA ARG A 167 35.00 -7.01 -13.72
C ARG A 167 36.00 -6.52 -14.77
N SER A 168 35.69 -6.71 -16.05
CA SER A 168 36.50 -6.23 -17.18
C SER A 168 36.40 -4.72 -17.44
N THR A 169 35.44 -4.02 -16.83
CA THR A 169 35.18 -2.57 -17.05
C THR A 169 35.53 -1.68 -15.85
N LEU A 170 36.08 -2.24 -14.77
CA LEU A 170 36.47 -1.48 -13.58
C LEU A 170 37.82 -0.77 -13.79
N SER A 171 37.80 0.56 -13.69
CA SER A 171 39.00 1.39 -13.58
C SER A 171 39.85 0.95 -12.36
N PRO A 172 41.20 1.00 -12.42
CA PRO A 172 42.09 0.26 -11.51
C PRO A 172 42.02 0.63 -10.02
N ARG A 173 41.22 1.63 -9.63
CA ARG A 173 41.20 2.19 -8.27
C ARG A 173 40.19 1.55 -7.31
N HIS A 174 39.29 0.69 -7.78
CA HIS A 174 38.33 0.02 -6.91
C HIS A 174 38.68 -1.46 -6.70
N ARG A 175 39.04 -1.83 -5.47
CA ARG A 175 39.32 -3.21 -5.08
C ARG A 175 37.99 -3.96 -4.97
N ALA A 176 37.83 -5.05 -5.74
CA ALA A 176 36.67 -5.92 -5.65
C ALA A 176 36.55 -6.50 -4.22
N PRO A 177 35.35 -6.55 -3.62
CA PRO A 177 35.15 -7.24 -2.35
C PRO A 177 35.45 -8.73 -2.51
N SER A 178 36.00 -9.36 -1.46
CA SER A 178 36.37 -10.77 -1.49
C SER A 178 35.12 -11.66 -1.53
N PRO A 179 35.20 -12.88 -2.09
CA PRO A 179 34.07 -13.82 -2.11
C PRO A 179 33.49 -14.08 -0.71
N LYS A 180 34.34 -14.13 0.32
CA LYS A 180 33.92 -14.29 1.73
C LYS A 180 33.18 -13.08 2.30
N ALA A 181 33.37 -11.88 1.74
CA ALA A 181 32.60 -10.68 2.12
C ALA A 181 31.18 -10.69 1.51
N MET A 182 30.96 -11.45 0.43
CA MET A 182 29.66 -11.54 -0.24
C MET A 182 28.70 -12.52 0.43
N ASP A 183 29.20 -13.62 1.01
CA ASP A 183 28.35 -14.58 1.74
C ASP A 183 27.70 -13.97 2.99
N ARG A 184 28.34 -12.97 3.62
CA ARG A 184 27.76 -12.20 4.74
C ARG A 184 26.71 -11.17 4.31
N ALA A 185 26.65 -10.81 3.03
CA ALA A 185 25.68 -9.84 2.51
C ALA A 185 24.38 -10.50 2.02
N PHE A 186 24.35 -11.84 1.91
CA PHE A 186 23.19 -12.63 1.49
C PHE A 186 22.30 -13.10 2.66
N GLU A 187 22.72 -12.90 3.91
CA GLU A 187 21.80 -12.97 5.05
C GLU A 187 20.94 -11.70 5.05
N CYS A 188 19.80 -11.78 4.38
CA CYS A 188 18.67 -10.87 4.58
C CYS A 188 18.34 -10.81 6.07
N ARG A 189 18.92 -9.85 6.80
CA ARG A 189 18.34 -9.36 8.05
C ARG A 189 17.07 -8.59 7.71
N THR A 190 15.97 -9.31 7.59
CA THR A 190 14.79 -8.96 8.36
C THR A 190 14.31 -10.25 9.03
N PRO A 191 14.23 -10.32 10.37
CA PRO A 191 13.51 -11.41 11.00
C PRO A 191 12.04 -11.27 10.57
N ILE A 192 11.49 -12.35 10.00
CA ILE A 192 10.05 -12.52 9.90
C ILE A 192 9.54 -12.55 11.35
N PRO A 193 8.66 -11.65 11.81
CA PRO A 193 8.01 -11.86 13.09
C PRO A 193 7.11 -13.09 12.94
N ALA A 194 7.58 -14.22 13.47
CA ALA A 194 6.72 -15.34 13.83
C ALA A 194 5.78 -14.91 14.96
N ALA A 195 4.60 -15.51 14.96
CA ALA A 195 3.51 -15.30 15.92
C ALA A 195 3.95 -15.34 17.40
#